data_AF-A0A3D2K826-F1
#
_entry.id   AF-A0A3D2K826-F1
#
_cell.length_a   1.000
_cell.length_b   1.000
_cell.length_c   1.000
_cell.angle_alpha   90.00
_cell.angle_beta   90.00
_cell.angle_gamma   90.00
#
_symmetry.space_group_name_H-M   'P 1'
#
loop_
_entity.id
_entity.type
_entity.pdbx_description
1 polymer ?
#
loop_
_entity_poly.entity_id
_entity_poly.type
_entity_poly.pdbx_seq_one_letter_code
_entity_poly.pdbx_strand_id
1 'polypeptide(L)'
;MLNVKKRDGQVVPFDLAKIKTAIQRAFDSVNRSYTDDMLDMIALKVCADFQNKVKDNCVTVEDIQDSVEVVLIQASFVDVSKSYILYRKQHEKVRNMKSTLVDYKSTVDNYLKINDWRVKENSTVTYSVGGLILSNSGAVTANYWL
;
A
#
# COMPACT_ATOMS: atom_id res chain seq x y z
N MET A 1 6.87 -3.81 24.32
CA MET A 1 5.59 -3.56 23.62
C MET A 1 5.81 -3.86 22.16
N LEU A 2 4.98 -4.71 21.57
CA LEU A 2 5.08 -5.10 20.17
C LEU A 2 4.73 -3.91 19.26
N ASN A 3 5.54 -3.67 18.25
CA ASN A 3 5.35 -2.63 17.27
C ASN A 3 5.18 -3.20 15.86
N VAL A 4 4.49 -2.45 15.01
CA VAL A 4 4.24 -2.79 13.62
C VAL A 4 4.91 -1.77 12.71
N LYS A 5 5.82 -2.25 11.86
CA LYS A 5 6.42 -1.45 10.78
C LYS A 5 5.50 -1.45 9.56
N LYS A 6 4.93 -0.29 9.26
CA LYS A 6 4.14 -0.05 8.06
C LYS A 6 5.01 0.01 6.81
N ARG A 7 4.35 -0.10 5.64
CA ARG A 7 4.97 -0.05 4.31
C ARG A 7 5.68 1.28 4.02
N ASP A 8 5.23 2.37 4.64
CA ASP A 8 5.84 3.71 4.56
C ASP A 8 7.05 3.88 5.50
N GLY A 9 7.43 2.83 6.23
CA GLY A 9 8.51 2.85 7.21
C GLY A 9 8.10 3.33 8.60
N GLN A 10 6.87 3.84 8.78
CA GLN A 10 6.39 4.28 10.09
C GLN A 10 6.23 3.09 11.05
N VAL A 11 6.63 3.28 12.30
CA VAL A 11 6.47 2.28 13.37
C VAL A 11 5.31 2.73 14.25
N VAL A 12 4.31 1.85 14.40
CA VAL A 12 3.12 2.11 15.21
C VAL A 12 2.94 1.02 16.26
N PRO A 13 2.32 1.29 17.41
CA PRO A 13 2.01 0.25 18.39
C PRO A 13 1.08 -0.79 17.77
N PHE A 14 1.33 -2.06 18.11
CA PHE A 14 0.46 -3.17 17.71
C PHE A 14 -0.93 -3.03 18.32
N ASP A 15 -1.96 -3.30 17.51
CA ASP A 15 -3.36 -3.24 17.89
C ASP A 15 -4.11 -4.42 17.27
N LEU A 16 -4.58 -5.33 18.13
CA LEU A 16 -5.32 -6.53 17.75
C LEU A 16 -6.65 -6.19 17.08
N ALA A 17 -7.31 -5.09 17.48
CA ALA A 17 -8.62 -4.72 16.96
C ALA A 17 -8.57 -4.48 15.44
N LYS A 18 -7.44 -3.99 14.92
CA LYS A 18 -7.25 -3.80 13.47
C LYS A 18 -7.24 -5.12 12.71
N ILE A 19 -6.69 -6.18 13.30
CA ILE A 19 -6.71 -7.53 12.69
C ILE A 19 -8.15 -8.04 12.67
N LYS A 20 -8.86 -7.94 13.81
CA LYS A 20 -10.27 -8.33 13.93
C LYS A 20 -11.14 -7.64 12.87
N THR A 21 -11.05 -6.31 12.76
CA THR A 21 -11.81 -5.54 11.76
C THR A 21 -11.45 -5.92 10.32
N ALA A 22 -10.19 -6.21 10.03
CA ALA A 22 -9.77 -6.63 8.69
C ALA A 22 -10.34 -8.01 8.32
N ILE A 23 -10.34 -8.95 9.26
CA ILE A 23 -10.96 -10.27 9.09
C ILE A 23 -12.47 -10.13 8.94
N GLN A 24 -13.12 -9.34 9.79
CA GLN A 24 -14.56 -9.07 9.73
C GLN A 24 -14.99 -8.60 8.33
N ARG A 25 -14.30 -7.60 7.77
CA ARG A 25 -14.58 -7.09 6.42
C ARG A 25 -14.41 -8.15 5.33
N ALA A 26 -13.51 -9.11 5.52
CA ALA A 26 -13.35 -10.22 4.58
C ALA A 26 -14.49 -11.23 4.68
N PHE A 27 -15.05 -11.47 5.86
CA PHE A 27 -16.27 -12.27 6.01
C PHE A 27 -17.49 -11.57 5.42
N ASP A 28 -17.63 -10.27 5.69
CA ASP A 28 -18.72 -9.44 5.15
C ASP A 28 -18.72 -9.45 3.61
N SER A 29 -17.54 -9.39 2.98
CA SER A 29 -17.43 -9.33 1.51
C SER A 29 -17.86 -10.62 0.80
N VAL A 30 -17.82 -11.76 1.48
CA VAL A 30 -18.33 -13.05 0.97
C VAL A 30 -19.70 -13.41 1.55
N ASN A 31 -20.31 -12.52 2.35
CA ASN A 31 -21.61 -12.71 2.99
C ASN A 31 -21.70 -14.00 3.81
N ARG A 32 -20.61 -14.35 4.51
CA ARG A 32 -20.52 -15.54 5.36
C ARG A 32 -20.81 -15.17 6.81
N SER A 33 -21.62 -15.97 7.49
CA SER A 33 -21.90 -15.77 8.91
C SER A 33 -20.66 -16.02 9.77
N TYR A 34 -20.50 -15.19 10.78
CA TYR A 34 -19.46 -15.28 11.81
C TYR A 34 -20.05 -14.87 13.16
N THR A 35 -19.38 -15.28 14.23
CA THR A 35 -19.63 -14.75 15.58
C THR A 35 -18.44 -13.92 16.02
N ASP A 36 -18.66 -13.03 16.99
CA ASP A 36 -17.60 -12.18 17.51
C ASP A 36 -16.45 -13.01 18.13
N ASP A 37 -16.81 -14.06 18.88
CA ASP A 37 -15.86 -15.02 19.46
C ASP A 37 -15.00 -15.73 18.39
N MET A 38 -15.58 -16.06 17.24
CA MET A 38 -14.84 -16.65 16.14
C MET A 38 -13.82 -15.68 15.57
N LEU A 39 -14.18 -14.40 15.40
CA LEU A 39 -13.26 -13.37 14.92
C LEU A 39 -12.11 -13.16 15.90
N ASP A 40 -12.39 -13.12 17.20
CA ASP A 40 -11.37 -13.02 18.24
C ASP A 40 -10.45 -14.23 18.25
N MET A 41 -11.00 -15.44 18.14
CA MET A 41 -10.19 -16.66 18.06
C MET A 41 -9.26 -16.65 16.84
N ILE A 42 -9.76 -16.25 15.66
CA ILE A 42 -8.93 -16.15 14.45
C ILE A 42 -7.85 -15.08 14.63
N ALA A 43 -8.19 -13.90 15.17
CA ALA A 43 -7.23 -12.83 15.41
C ALA A 43 -6.10 -13.25 16.37
N LEU A 44 -6.42 -14.01 17.43
CA LEU A 44 -5.44 -14.58 18.35
C LEU A 44 -4.56 -15.64 17.67
N LYS A 45 -5.13 -16.50 16.82
CA LYS A 45 -4.35 -17.47 16.03
C LYS A 45 -3.38 -16.79 15.08
N VAL A 46 -3.79 -15.68 14.46
CA VAL A 46 -2.88 -14.85 13.64
C VAL A 46 -1.72 -14.31 14.47
N CYS A 47 -1.98 -13.87 15.70
CA CYS A 47 -0.92 -13.42 16.61
C CYS A 47 0.09 -14.52 16.96
N ALA A 48 -0.40 -15.73 17.18
CA ALA A 48 0.48 -16.88 17.43
C ALA A 48 1.31 -17.25 16.19
N ASP A 49 0.73 -17.14 14.98
CA ASP A 49 1.42 -17.50 13.73
C ASP A 49 2.57 -16.55 13.38
N PHE A 50 2.38 -15.23 13.45
CA PHE A 50 3.45 -14.27 13.15
C PHE A 50 4.46 -14.09 14.30
N GLN A 51 4.22 -14.67 15.48
CA GLN A 51 5.11 -14.49 16.64
C GLN A 51 6.56 -14.88 16.33
N ASN A 52 6.76 -15.92 15.52
CA ASN A 52 8.09 -16.37 15.10
C ASN A 52 8.77 -15.44 14.07
N LYS A 53 8.02 -14.53 13.46
CA LYS A 53 8.51 -13.53 12.50
C LYS A 53 8.90 -12.21 13.17
N VAL A 54 8.57 -12.03 14.44
CA VAL A 54 8.90 -10.81 15.21
C VAL A 54 10.41 -10.72 15.40
N LYS A 55 11.00 -9.58 15.00
CA LYS A 55 12.42 -9.26 15.22
C LYS A 55 12.51 -7.91 15.93
N ASP A 56 13.32 -7.83 16.98
CA ASP A 56 13.51 -6.60 17.75
C ASP A 56 12.19 -5.96 18.24
N ASN A 57 11.24 -6.80 18.67
CA ASN A 57 9.90 -6.38 19.09
C ASN A 57 9.09 -5.66 17.99
N CYS A 58 9.46 -5.88 16.72
CA CYS A 58 8.86 -5.28 15.55
C CYS A 58 8.45 -6.38 14.55
N VAL A 59 7.28 -6.19 13.94
CA VAL A 59 6.77 -7.06 12.86
C VAL A 59 6.33 -6.20 11.70
N THR A 60 6.49 -6.67 10.46
CA THR A 60 6.02 -5.89 9.31
C THR A 60 4.52 -6.08 9.10
N VAL A 61 3.87 -5.09 8.47
CA VAL A 61 2.46 -5.25 8.08
C VAL A 61 2.29 -6.44 7.11
N GLU A 62 3.26 -6.72 6.24
CA GLU A 62 3.17 -7.89 5.33
C GLU A 62 3.16 -9.20 6.11
N ASP A 63 4.04 -9.37 7.09
CA ASP A 63 4.12 -10.60 7.89
C ASP A 63 2.79 -10.91 8.57
N ILE A 64 2.12 -9.88 9.11
CA ILE A 64 0.78 -10.01 9.71
C ILE A 64 -0.23 -10.39 8.64
N GLN A 65 -0.19 -9.75 7.47
CA GLN A 65 -1.14 -10.03 6.38
C GLN A 65 -0.99 -11.46 5.85
N ASP A 66 0.24 -11.94 5.67
CA ASP A 66 0.52 -13.31 5.26
C ASP A 66 0.01 -14.32 6.31
N SER A 67 0.17 -14.00 7.59
CA SER A 67 -0.36 -14.81 8.69
C SER A 67 -1.89 -14.84 8.72
N VAL A 68 -2.58 -13.73 8.39
CA VAL A 68 -4.05 -13.72 8.23
C VAL A 68 -4.48 -14.69 7.13
N GLU A 69 -3.80 -14.68 5.98
CA GLU A 69 -4.12 -15.55 4.85
C GLU A 69 -3.95 -17.03 5.19
N VAL A 70 -2.83 -17.39 5.83
CA VAL A 70 -2.51 -18.76 6.27
C VAL A 70 -3.52 -19.26 7.29
N VAL A 71 -3.83 -18.46 8.32
CA VAL A 71 -4.75 -18.87 9.38
C VAL A 71 -6.18 -19.05 8.85
N LEU A 72 -6.64 -18.18 7.94
CA LEU A 72 -7.96 -18.34 7.31
C LEU A 72 -8.04 -19.63 6.48
N ILE A 73 -6.96 -20.00 5.77
CA ILE A 73 -6.89 -21.25 5.02
C ILE A 73 -6.89 -22.46 5.97
N GLN A 74 -6.07 -22.44 7.02
CA GLN A 74 -6.00 -23.51 8.02
C GLN A 74 -7.33 -23.71 8.77
N ALA A 75 -8.07 -22.63 8.99
CA ALA A 75 -9.40 -22.67 9.59
C ALA A 75 -10.52 -23.04 8.60
N SER A 76 -10.20 -23.48 7.38
CA SER A 76 -11.15 -23.86 6.32
C SER A 76 -12.06 -22.71 5.83
N PHE A 77 -11.62 -21.46 6.00
CA PHE A 77 -12.26 -20.25 5.46
C PHE A 77 -11.59 -19.84 4.14
N VAL A 78 -11.55 -20.75 3.17
CA VAL A 78 -10.76 -20.58 1.92
C VAL A 78 -11.32 -19.46 1.03
N ASP A 79 -12.63 -19.37 0.90
CA ASP A 79 -13.39 -18.29 0.26
C ASP A 79 -13.11 -16.92 0.88
N VAL A 80 -13.13 -16.83 2.21
CA VAL A 80 -12.80 -15.59 2.95
C VAL A 80 -11.34 -15.20 2.70
N SER A 81 -10.41 -16.16 2.79
CA SER A 81 -8.99 -15.94 2.51
C SER A 81 -8.76 -15.43 1.09
N LYS A 82 -9.40 -16.05 0.09
CA LYS A 82 -9.35 -15.61 -1.31
C LYS A 82 -9.84 -14.18 -1.47
N SER A 83 -10.97 -13.84 -0.86
CA SER A 83 -11.52 -12.48 -0.89
C SER A 83 -10.55 -11.46 -0.28
N TYR A 84 -9.94 -11.81 0.85
CA TYR A 84 -8.93 -10.99 1.51
C TYR A 84 -7.69 -10.77 0.62
N ILE A 85 -7.16 -11.83 0.01
CA ILE A 85 -6.01 -11.78 -0.92
C ILE A 85 -6.31 -10.87 -2.11
N LEU A 86 -7.50 -10.99 -2.70
CA LEU A 86 -7.92 -10.18 -3.84
C LEU A 86 -8.00 -8.69 -3.44
N TYR A 87 -8.60 -8.39 -2.29
CA TYR A 87 -8.66 -7.03 -1.76
C TYR A 87 -7.27 -6.45 -1.50
N ARG A 88 -6.36 -7.22 -0.89
CA ARG A 88 -4.95 -6.83 -0.67
C ARG A 88 -4.25 -6.49 -1.98
N LYS A 89 -4.36 -7.36 -2.99
CA LYS A 89 -3.77 -7.16 -4.33
C LYS A 89 -4.37 -5.94 -5.04
N GLN A 90 -5.67 -5.72 -4.93
CA GLN A 90 -6.31 -4.53 -5.52
C GLN A 90 -5.79 -3.25 -4.87
N HIS A 91 -5.68 -3.22 -3.54
CA HIS A 91 -5.12 -2.08 -2.82
C HIS A 91 -3.64 -1.86 -3.10
N GLU A 92 -2.88 -2.92 -3.32
CA GLU A 92 -1.48 -2.83 -3.76
C GLU A 92 -1.38 -2.20 -5.15
N LYS A 93 -2.21 -2.63 -6.11
CA LYS A 93 -2.29 -1.99 -7.43
C LYS A 93 -2.64 -0.51 -7.32
N VAL A 94 -3.61 -0.14 -6.49
CA VAL A 94 -3.98 1.28 -6.27
C VAL A 94 -2.81 2.08 -5.71
N ARG A 95 -2.02 1.51 -4.79
CA ARG A 95 -0.82 2.17 -4.26
C ARG A 95 0.28 2.29 -5.32
N ASN A 96 0.53 1.24 -6.08
CA ASN A 96 1.53 1.25 -7.15
C ASN A 96 1.13 2.24 -8.25
N MET A 97 -0.15 2.28 -8.64
CA MET A 97 -0.67 3.28 -9.58
C MET A 97 -0.50 4.71 -9.05
N LYS A 98 -0.68 4.96 -7.74
CA LYS A 98 -0.36 6.28 -7.16
C LYS A 98 1.14 6.61 -7.20
N SER A 99 2.01 5.60 -7.23
CA SER A 99 3.45 5.78 -7.39
C SER A 99 3.88 5.92 -8.85
N THR A 100 3.13 5.32 -9.80
CA THR A 100 3.45 5.26 -11.24
C THR A 100 2.69 6.29 -12.07
N LEU A 101 1.56 6.82 -11.58
CA LEU A 101 1.17 8.18 -11.96
C LEU A 101 2.30 9.06 -11.43
N VAL A 102 3.31 9.24 -12.29
CA VAL A 102 4.11 10.46 -12.36
C VAL A 102 3.11 11.53 -12.01
N ASP A 103 3.37 12.17 -10.88
CA ASP A 103 2.58 13.25 -10.36
C ASP A 103 2.64 14.34 -11.44
N TYR A 104 1.75 14.23 -12.43
CA TYR A 104 1.68 15.08 -13.59
C TYR A 104 1.49 16.51 -13.10
N LYS A 105 0.76 16.63 -11.99
CA LYS A 105 0.62 17.85 -11.23
C LYS A 105 1.95 18.33 -10.66
N SER A 106 2.79 17.51 -10.02
CA SER A 106 4.13 17.97 -9.61
C SER A 106 5.11 18.17 -10.76
N THR A 107 5.01 17.47 -11.87
CA THR A 107 5.87 17.69 -13.05
C THR A 107 5.54 19.04 -13.69
N VAL A 108 4.25 19.34 -13.84
CA VAL A 108 3.74 20.64 -14.30
C VAL A 108 3.98 21.74 -13.25
N ASP A 109 3.73 21.48 -11.97
CA ASP A 109 3.98 22.44 -10.88
C ASP A 109 5.48 22.73 -10.72
N ASN A 110 6.37 21.75 -10.92
CA ASN A 110 7.82 21.95 -10.90
C ASN A 110 8.28 22.79 -12.09
N TYR A 111 7.67 22.60 -13.27
CA TYR A 111 7.90 23.46 -14.43
C TYR A 111 7.42 24.90 -14.18
N LEU A 112 6.27 25.06 -13.53
CA LEU A 112 5.71 26.38 -13.20
C LEU A 112 6.44 27.08 -12.04
N LYS A 113 6.99 26.33 -11.08
CA LYS A 113 7.61 26.88 -9.86
C LYS A 113 9.13 27.05 -9.94
N ILE A 114 9.79 26.68 -11.04
CA ILE A 114 11.22 26.81 -11.36
C ILE A 114 12.15 26.90 -10.13
N ASN A 115 12.82 25.78 -9.83
CA ASN A 115 14.17 25.85 -9.23
C ASN A 115 15.23 25.16 -10.12
N ASP A 116 14.92 24.86 -11.39
CA ASP A 116 15.86 24.22 -12.32
C ASP A 116 16.48 25.25 -13.28
N TRP A 117 17.81 25.35 -13.24
CA TRP A 117 18.63 26.31 -14.00
C TRP A 117 18.49 26.15 -15.52
N ARG A 118 18.04 24.99 -16.00
CA ARG A 118 17.87 24.65 -17.43
C ARG A 118 16.76 25.45 -18.12
N VAL A 119 15.79 25.97 -17.38
CA VAL A 119 14.69 26.80 -17.93
C VAL A 119 15.14 28.25 -18.18
N LYS A 120 16.22 28.70 -17.53
CA LYS A 120 16.75 30.07 -17.66
C LYS A 120 17.60 30.30 -18.92
N GLU A 121 18.08 29.25 -19.59
CA GLU A 121 18.96 29.39 -20.76
C GLU A 121 18.22 29.70 -22.08
N ASN A 122 16.90 29.54 -22.15
CA ASN A 122 16.12 29.78 -23.37
C ASN A 122 14.99 30.79 -23.13
N SER A 123 15.33 32.08 -23.23
CA SER A 123 14.44 33.24 -22.97
C SER A 123 13.28 33.40 -23.97
N THR A 124 13.26 32.67 -25.09
CA THR A 124 12.23 32.81 -26.13
C THR A 124 11.13 31.74 -26.06
N VAL A 125 11.33 30.68 -25.26
CA VAL A 125 10.41 29.52 -25.18
C VAL A 125 9.93 29.28 -23.74
N THR A 126 10.25 30.19 -22.82
CA THR A 126 9.83 30.11 -21.42
C THR A 126 8.32 30.34 -21.31
N TYR A 127 7.60 29.44 -20.65
CA TYR A 127 6.13 29.46 -20.46
C TYR A 127 5.27 29.34 -21.74
N SER A 128 5.78 28.74 -22.80
CA SER A 128 4.94 28.37 -23.94
C SER A 128 4.31 26.97 -23.75
N VAL A 129 3.12 26.77 -24.31
CA VAL A 129 2.47 25.44 -24.35
C VAL A 129 3.39 24.41 -25.01
N GLY A 130 4.14 24.81 -26.06
CA GLY A 130 5.13 23.95 -26.71
C GLY A 130 6.30 23.56 -25.78
N GLY A 131 6.80 24.49 -24.96
CA GLY A 131 7.85 24.24 -23.97
C GLY A 131 7.41 23.29 -22.85
N LEU A 132 6.17 23.43 -22.38
CA LEU A 132 5.57 22.51 -21.41
C LEU A 132 5.44 21.10 -22.00
N ILE A 133 4.96 20.97 -23.25
CA ILE A 133 4.81 19.68 -23.93
C ILE A 133 6.17 18.99 -24.09
N LEU A 134 7.21 19.73 -24.50
CA LEU A 134 8.54 19.15 -24.72
C LEU A 134 9.18 18.71 -23.39
N SER A 135 9.08 19.54 -22.34
CA SER A 135 9.60 19.24 -21.01
C SER A 135 8.90 18.03 -20.37
N ASN A 136 7.57 17.98 -20.44
CA ASN A 136 6.80 16.87 -19.90
C ASN A 136 7.04 15.57 -20.70
N SER A 137 7.15 15.66 -22.02
CA SER A 137 7.49 14.49 -22.86
C SER A 137 8.86 13.92 -22.50
N GLY A 138 9.87 14.78 -22.30
CA GLY A 138 11.19 14.34 -21.86
C GLY A 138 11.18 13.67 -20.47
N ALA A 139 10.42 14.23 -19.52
CA ALA A 139 10.28 13.64 -18.18
C ALA A 139 9.56 12.29 -18.20
N VAL A 140 8.53 12.13 -19.03
CA VAL A 140 7.84 10.85 -19.22
C VAL A 140 8.76 9.84 -19.89
N THR A 141 9.43 10.19 -21.00
CA THR A 141 10.36 9.28 -21.67
C THR A 141 11.50 8.83 -20.74
N ALA A 142 12.08 9.73 -19.94
CA ALA A 142 13.13 9.37 -19.00
C ALA A 142 12.68 8.38 -17.91
N ASN A 143 11.41 8.45 -17.46
CA ASN A 143 10.86 7.52 -16.48
C ASN A 143 10.54 6.12 -17.05
N TYR A 144 10.42 5.97 -18.37
CA TYR A 144 10.12 4.70 -19.03
C TYR A 144 11.32 4.10 -19.79
N TRP A 145 12.45 4.82 -19.89
CA TRP A 145 13.61 4.42 -20.72
C TRP A 145 14.86 4.02 -19.91
N LEU A 146 14.67 3.66 -18.64
CA LEU A 146 15.63 2.98 -17.74
C LEU A 146 14.84 2.12 -16.74
#